data_AF-A0AAV1INA5-F1
#
_entry.id   AF-A0AAV1INA5-F1
#
_cell.length_a   1.000
_cell.length_b   1.000
_cell.length_c   1.000
_cell.angle_alpha   90.00
_cell.angle_beta   90.00
_cell.angle_gamma   90.00
#
_symmetry.space_group_name_H-M   'P 1'
#
loop_
_entity.id
_entity.type
_entity.pdbx_description
1 polymer ?
#
loop_
_entity_poly.entity_id
_entity_poly.type
_entity_poly.pdbx_seq_one_letter_code
_entity_poly.pdbx_strand_id
1 'polypeptide(L)'
;MERRIDRATERANLRERYNTFLATWQKPDLQAKERYACINDATRREKAIIRQRFRDPRIRRIHYNAAELRRYQARMNLKDMPREERARLAEAGKLHPPSWRQWVEQETLKGDKAAISALRGMAYREKRGKKETVTTPGFSVIKFDAGIDPQMMKLEGATGELRRDGSIVYRQDDNGRTICRDNGDNIVLNRDPQSGVLGRSALKTVPLIFGRECERFEPDGNDPALLRSFGEIVAWHNRKDPQHIRIISRKDADDYRQAAVSRHQKWVEKS
;
A
#
# COMPACT_ATOMS: atom_id res chain seq x y z
N MET A 1 -9.91 34.52 17.84
CA MET A 1 -8.48 34.37 17.48
C MET A 1 -7.79 33.35 18.40
N GLU A 2 -8.10 33.37 19.70
CA GLU A 2 -7.57 32.48 20.76
C GLU A 2 -7.60 30.99 20.43
N ARG A 3 -8.76 30.40 20.08
CA ARG A 3 -8.88 28.96 19.73
C ARG A 3 -7.98 28.48 18.57
N ARG A 4 -7.46 29.38 17.73
CA ARG A 4 -6.51 29.03 16.65
C ARG A 4 -5.08 28.98 17.18
N ILE A 5 -4.75 29.85 18.13
CA ILE A 5 -3.46 29.92 18.79
C ILE A 5 -3.30 28.73 19.75
N ASP A 6 -4.33 28.40 20.54
CA ASP A 6 -4.31 27.26 21.47
C ASP A 6 -4.08 25.92 20.76
N ARG A 7 -4.71 25.72 19.60
CA ARG A 7 -4.47 24.51 18.78
C ARG A 7 -3.08 24.49 18.14
N ALA A 8 -2.47 25.65 17.91
CA ALA A 8 -1.12 25.74 17.37
C ALA A 8 -0.08 25.42 18.45
N THR A 9 -0.28 25.92 19.67
CA THR A 9 0.57 25.61 20.82
C THR A 9 0.47 24.15 21.23
N GLU A 10 -0.73 23.56 21.26
CA GLU A 10 -0.93 22.12 21.52
C GLU A 10 -0.17 21.23 20.53
N ARG A 11 -0.15 21.60 19.24
CA ARG A 11 0.61 20.87 18.20
C ARG A 11 2.11 21.04 18.34
N ALA A 12 2.58 22.25 18.69
CA ALA A 12 3.98 22.51 18.96
C ALA A 12 4.46 21.68 20.16
N ASN A 13 3.70 21.68 21.25
CA ASN A 13 3.97 20.90 22.45
C ASN A 13 4.01 19.39 22.16
N LEU A 14 3.07 18.86 21.37
CA LEU A 14 3.08 17.44 20.99
C LEU A 14 4.32 17.08 20.17
N ARG A 15 4.76 17.98 19.29
CA ARG A 15 5.96 17.79 18.48
C ARG A 15 7.23 17.83 19.32
N GLU A 16 7.29 18.73 20.28
CA GLU A 16 8.39 18.82 21.25
C GLU A 16 8.50 17.53 22.07
N ARG A 17 7.39 17.01 22.58
CA ARG A 17 7.38 15.72 23.30
C ARG A 17 7.94 14.57 22.46
N TYR A 18 7.62 14.52 21.16
CA TYR A 18 8.20 13.52 20.26
C TYR A 18 9.70 13.71 20.07
N ASN A 19 10.18 14.96 19.96
CA ASN A 19 11.61 15.24 19.86
C ASN A 19 12.35 14.84 21.15
N THR A 20 11.77 15.12 22.32
CA THR A 20 12.30 14.65 23.61
C THR A 20 12.34 13.13 23.65
N PHE A 21 11.26 12.45 23.24
CA PHE A 21 11.22 11.00 23.14
C PHE A 21 12.34 10.45 22.24
N LEU A 22 12.54 11.04 21.06
CA LEU A 22 13.62 10.66 20.14
C LEU A 22 15.00 10.86 20.76
N ALA A 23 15.20 11.96 21.50
CA ALA A 23 16.47 12.23 22.18
C ALA A 23 16.77 11.22 23.29
N THR A 24 15.74 10.72 23.98
CA THR A 24 15.88 9.69 25.03
C THR A 24 15.85 8.26 24.51
N TRP A 25 15.47 8.05 23.24
CA TRP A 25 15.34 6.71 22.67
C TRP A 25 16.71 6.06 22.51
N GLN A 26 16.84 4.85 23.04
CA GLN A 26 18.05 4.03 22.89
C GLN A 26 17.71 2.75 22.16
N LYS A 27 18.60 2.37 21.23
CA LYS A 27 18.48 1.11 20.53
C LYS A 27 18.61 -0.05 21.52
N PRO A 28 17.74 -1.07 21.48
CA PRO A 28 17.88 -2.24 22.33
C PRO A 28 19.25 -2.89 22.13
N ASP A 29 20.03 -2.99 23.21
CA ASP A 29 21.31 -3.69 23.19
C ASP A 29 21.09 -5.20 23.33
N LEU A 30 21.72 -5.96 22.44
CA LEU A 30 21.66 -7.42 22.41
C LEU A 30 22.78 -8.04 23.28
N GLN A 31 23.65 -7.21 23.85
CA GLN A 31 24.75 -7.60 24.74
C GLN A 31 25.66 -8.69 24.12
N ALA A 32 25.82 -8.68 22.80
CA ALA A 32 26.50 -9.75 22.08
C ALA A 32 27.94 -9.95 22.59
N LYS A 33 28.65 -8.85 22.87
CA LYS A 33 30.02 -8.88 23.41
C LYS A 33 30.09 -9.58 24.76
N GLU A 34 29.18 -9.27 25.67
CA GLU A 34 29.11 -9.84 27.02
C GLU A 34 28.78 -11.34 26.96
N ARG A 35 27.86 -11.73 26.07
CA ARG A 35 27.52 -13.14 25.83
C ARG A 35 28.73 -13.94 25.34
N TYR A 36 29.52 -13.41 24.41
CA TYR A 36 30.76 -14.06 23.96
C TYR A 36 31.85 -14.09 25.04
N ALA A 37 31.96 -13.04 25.86
CA ALA A 37 32.89 -13.00 26.99
C ALA A 37 32.56 -14.09 28.01
N CYS A 38 31.28 -14.27 28.35
CA CYS A 38 30.81 -15.32 29.27
C CYS A 38 31.21 -16.72 28.80
N ILE A 39 31.08 -17.02 27.49
CA ILE A 39 31.52 -18.29 26.91
C ILE A 39 33.03 -18.49 27.09
N ASN A 40 33.83 -17.47 26.77
CA ASN A 40 35.29 -17.56 26.90
C ASN A 40 35.72 -17.76 28.35
N ASP A 41 35.08 -17.05 29.29
CA ASP A 41 35.35 -17.18 30.72
C ASP A 41 34.98 -18.57 31.25
N ALA A 42 33.85 -19.13 30.79
CA ALA A 42 33.46 -20.50 31.12
C ALA A 42 34.51 -21.51 30.66
N THR A 43 35.00 -21.40 29.41
CA THR A 43 36.09 -22.26 28.90
C THR A 43 37.40 -22.06 29.66
N ARG A 44 37.74 -20.83 30.04
CA ARG A 44 38.94 -20.52 30.83
C ARG A 44 38.87 -21.18 32.21
N ARG A 45 37.71 -21.09 32.88
CA ARG A 45 37.46 -21.76 34.17
C ARG A 45 37.55 -23.28 34.04
N GLU A 46 36.95 -23.85 33.00
CA GLU A 46 37.02 -25.29 32.75
C GLU A 46 38.46 -25.77 32.55
N LYS A 47 39.24 -25.08 31.72
CA LYS A 47 40.66 -25.39 31.51
C LYS A 47 41.49 -25.24 32.80
N ALA A 48 41.12 -24.33 33.70
CA ALA A 48 41.77 -24.25 35.02
C ALA A 48 41.47 -25.48 35.88
N ILE A 49 40.23 -25.96 35.90
CA ILE A 49 39.84 -27.18 36.61
C ILE A 49 40.55 -28.41 36.01
N ILE A 50 40.59 -28.53 34.68
CA ILE A 50 41.28 -29.62 33.98
C ILE A 50 42.78 -29.66 34.35
N ARG A 51 43.44 -28.50 34.47
CA ARG A 51 44.85 -28.40 34.91
C ARG A 51 45.08 -28.97 36.30
N GLN A 52 44.14 -28.72 37.21
CA GLN A 52 44.24 -29.19 38.60
C GLN A 52 43.92 -30.69 38.70
N ARG A 53 42.95 -31.18 37.91
CA ARG A 53 42.45 -32.56 37.97
C ARG A 53 43.36 -33.58 37.29
N PHE A 54 43.94 -33.24 36.13
CA PHE A 54 44.70 -34.20 35.32
C PHE A 54 46.18 -33.83 35.23
N ARG A 55 47.03 -34.61 35.92
CA ARG A 55 48.49 -34.44 35.87
C ARG A 55 49.09 -34.89 34.54
N ASP A 56 48.65 -35.99 33.96
CA ASP A 56 49.17 -36.50 32.66
C ASP A 56 48.90 -35.49 31.51
N PRO A 57 49.96 -35.03 30.80
CA PRO A 57 49.82 -34.13 29.65
C PRO A 57 48.95 -34.65 28.50
N ARG A 58 48.98 -35.95 28.21
CA ARG A 58 48.21 -36.56 27.10
C ARG A 58 46.72 -36.52 27.39
N ILE A 59 46.33 -36.90 28.61
CA ILE A 59 44.94 -36.85 29.09
C ILE A 59 44.45 -35.39 29.14
N ARG A 60 45.29 -34.47 29.63
CA ARG A 60 44.97 -33.04 29.66
C ARG A 60 44.68 -32.46 28.27
N ARG A 61 45.45 -32.88 27.25
CA ARG A 61 45.23 -32.47 25.85
C ARG A 61 43.85 -32.91 25.34
N ILE A 62 43.42 -34.14 25.64
CA ILE A 62 42.10 -34.65 25.25
C ILE A 62 40.99 -33.79 25.89
N HIS A 63 41.09 -33.52 27.19
CA HIS A 63 40.09 -32.70 27.89
C HIS A 63 40.07 -31.25 27.42
N TYR A 64 41.23 -30.66 27.10
CA TYR A 64 41.27 -29.33 26.50
C TYR A 64 40.59 -29.27 25.14
N ASN A 65 40.80 -30.27 24.30
CA ASN A 65 40.14 -30.35 23.00
C ASN A 65 38.62 -30.47 23.18
N ALA A 66 38.16 -31.25 24.16
CA ALA A 66 36.73 -31.35 24.49
C ALA A 66 36.14 -30.01 24.99
N ALA A 67 36.87 -29.27 25.84
CA ALA A 67 36.46 -27.95 26.31
C ALA A 67 36.40 -26.92 25.16
N GLU A 68 37.37 -26.98 24.24
CA GLU A 68 37.39 -26.15 23.04
C GLU A 68 36.24 -26.49 22.08
N LEU A 69 35.94 -27.78 21.88
CA LEU A 69 34.80 -28.22 21.09
C LEU A 69 33.48 -27.67 21.66
N ARG A 70 33.30 -27.73 22.98
CA ARG A 70 32.13 -27.16 23.66
C ARG A 70 32.09 -25.64 23.52
N ARG A 71 33.23 -24.95 23.57
CA ARG A 71 33.32 -23.51 23.25
C ARG A 71 32.83 -23.21 21.83
N TYR A 72 33.27 -23.98 20.85
CA TYR A 72 32.84 -23.81 19.46
C TYR A 72 31.34 -24.03 19.30
N GLN A 73 30.79 -25.10 19.87
CA GLN A 73 29.34 -25.37 19.86
C GLN A 73 28.55 -24.21 20.49
N ALA A 74 28.98 -23.72 21.66
CA ALA A 74 28.33 -22.58 22.31
C ALA A 74 28.39 -21.30 21.46
N ARG A 75 29.51 -21.04 20.77
CA ARG A 75 29.64 -19.88 19.87
C ARG A 75 28.78 -20.00 18.61
N MET A 76 28.58 -21.21 18.08
CA MET A 76 27.69 -21.45 16.94
C MET A 76 26.24 -21.16 17.35
N ASN A 77 25.77 -21.73 18.46
CA ASN A 77 24.41 -21.47 18.96
C ASN A 77 24.19 -19.97 19.27
N LEU A 78 25.20 -19.31 19.84
CA LEU A 78 25.12 -17.86 20.12
C LEU A 78 25.14 -17.01 18.85
N LYS A 79 25.58 -17.49 17.70
CA LYS A 79 25.55 -16.71 16.46
C LYS A 79 24.11 -16.49 15.97
N ASP A 80 23.26 -17.51 16.14
CA ASP A 80 21.89 -17.49 15.62
C ASP A 80 20.94 -16.74 16.56
N MET A 81 21.15 -16.81 17.89
CA MET A 81 20.28 -16.14 18.86
C MET A 81 20.13 -14.61 18.67
N PRO A 82 21.20 -13.79 18.54
CA PRO A 82 21.06 -12.35 18.30
C PRO A 82 20.44 -12.03 16.93
N ARG A 83 20.59 -12.92 15.95
CA ARG A 83 19.95 -12.76 14.63
C ARG A 83 18.44 -12.93 14.76
N GLU A 84 18.00 -13.97 15.45
CA GLU A 84 16.58 -14.21 15.75
C GLU A 84 16.00 -13.11 16.63
N GLU A 85 16.75 -12.62 17.61
CA GLU A 85 16.31 -11.54 18.50
C GLU A 85 16.19 -10.21 17.75
N ARG A 86 17.10 -9.92 16.81
CA ARG A 86 16.93 -8.79 15.86
C ARG A 86 15.69 -8.95 14.99
N ALA A 87 15.42 -10.16 14.50
CA ALA A 87 14.25 -10.43 13.68
C ALA A 87 12.96 -10.21 14.49
N ARG A 88 12.90 -10.70 15.73
CA ARG A 88 11.80 -10.46 16.68
C ARG A 88 11.61 -8.97 17.00
N LEU A 89 12.69 -8.23 17.20
CA LEU A 89 12.63 -6.77 17.41
C LEU A 89 12.18 -6.01 16.15
N ALA A 90 12.53 -6.49 14.96
CA ALA A 90 12.11 -5.92 13.70
C ALA A 90 10.61 -6.16 13.46
N GLU A 91 10.14 -7.39 13.68
CA GLU A 91 8.72 -7.76 13.61
C GLU A 91 7.87 -6.97 14.62
N ALA A 92 8.38 -6.78 15.84
CA ALA A 92 7.73 -5.94 16.85
C ALA A 92 7.84 -4.43 16.56
N GLY A 93 8.53 -4.01 15.50
CA GLY A 93 8.75 -2.60 15.16
C GLY A 93 9.61 -1.81 16.16
N LYS A 94 10.35 -2.50 17.04
CA LYS A 94 11.16 -1.92 18.13
C LYS A 94 12.63 -1.72 17.76
N LEU A 95 13.05 -2.20 16.59
CA LEU A 95 14.44 -2.06 16.13
C LEU A 95 14.82 -0.61 15.83
N HIS A 96 13.84 0.20 15.44
CA HIS A 96 13.97 1.61 15.12
C HIS A 96 13.04 2.44 16.02
N PRO A 97 13.34 3.74 16.22
CA PRO A 97 12.39 4.62 16.88
C PRO A 97 11.10 4.64 16.05
N PRO A 98 9.92 4.66 16.68
CA PRO A 98 8.66 4.79 15.97
C PRO A 98 8.66 6.08 15.15
N SER A 99 8.09 5.99 13.94
CA SER A 99 7.82 7.18 13.14
C SER A 99 6.87 8.12 13.89
N TRP A 100 6.87 9.40 13.53
CA TRP A 100 5.96 10.39 14.12
C TRP A 100 4.50 9.92 14.14
N ARG A 101 4.03 9.29 13.05
CA ARG A 101 2.67 8.78 12.97
C ARG A 101 2.43 7.65 13.97
N GLN A 102 3.30 6.64 13.98
CA GLN A 102 3.19 5.49 14.89
C GLN A 102 3.26 5.93 16.36
N TRP A 103 4.12 6.92 16.67
CA TRP A 103 4.21 7.49 18.01
C TRP A 103 2.93 8.24 18.40
N VAL A 104 2.36 9.04 17.50
CA VAL A 104 1.06 9.72 17.73
C VAL A 104 -0.08 8.70 17.88
N GLU A 105 -0.07 7.59 17.15
CA GLU A 105 -1.04 6.49 17.32
C GLU A 105 -0.94 5.87 18.72
N GLN A 106 0.28 5.64 19.22
CA GLN A 106 0.50 5.15 20.59
C GLN A 106 0.01 6.16 21.65
N GLU A 107 0.27 7.46 21.49
CA GLU A 107 -0.23 8.51 22.40
C GLU A 107 -1.76 8.67 22.31
N THR A 108 -2.34 8.43 21.14
CA THR A 108 -3.80 8.39 20.95
C THR A 108 -4.43 7.26 21.74
N LEU A 109 -3.82 6.06 21.75
CA LEU A 109 -4.28 4.91 22.55
C LEU A 109 -4.21 5.20 24.06
N LYS A 110 -3.27 6.04 24.51
CA LYS A 110 -3.19 6.54 25.90
C LYS A 110 -4.24 7.60 26.24
N GLY A 111 -5.02 8.06 25.25
CA GLY A 111 -6.08 9.04 25.44
C GLY A 111 -5.63 10.51 25.36
N ASP A 112 -4.43 10.81 24.84
CA ASP A 112 -3.99 12.20 24.67
C ASP A 112 -4.86 12.93 23.62
N LYS A 113 -5.57 13.98 24.08
CA LYS A 113 -6.45 14.81 23.24
C LYS A 113 -5.70 15.50 22.09
N ALA A 114 -4.45 15.94 22.32
CA ALA A 114 -3.63 16.57 21.29
C ALA A 114 -3.20 15.55 20.22
N ALA A 115 -2.88 14.32 20.63
CA ALA A 115 -2.53 13.22 19.72
C ALA A 115 -3.74 12.80 18.86
N ILE A 116 -4.92 12.64 19.47
CA ILE A 116 -6.17 12.34 18.75
C ILE A 116 -6.47 13.42 17.69
N SER A 117 -6.34 14.69 18.06
CA SER A 117 -6.52 15.83 17.15
C SER A 117 -5.50 15.83 16.01
N ALA A 118 -4.23 15.53 16.30
CA ALA A 118 -3.17 15.41 15.30
C ALA A 118 -3.41 14.25 14.34
N LEU A 119 -3.81 13.08 14.84
CA LEU A 119 -4.13 11.89 14.03
C LEU A 119 -5.30 12.16 13.08
N ARG A 120 -6.36 12.79 13.56
CA ARG A 120 -7.48 13.26 12.72
C ARG A 120 -7.01 14.25 11.67
N GLY A 121 -6.15 15.21 12.04
CA GLY A 121 -5.56 16.17 11.12
C GLY A 121 -4.72 15.52 10.01
N MET A 122 -3.99 14.44 10.33
CA MET A 122 -3.25 13.64 9.35
C MET A 122 -4.20 12.89 8.41
N ALA A 123 -5.23 12.22 8.95
CA ALA A 123 -6.24 11.55 8.14
C ALA A 123 -6.99 12.52 7.20
N TYR A 124 -7.34 13.73 7.68
CA TYR A 124 -7.92 14.77 6.84
C TYR A 124 -6.95 15.24 5.75
N ARG A 125 -5.65 15.37 6.06
CA ARG A 125 -4.63 15.75 5.08
C ARG A 125 -4.41 14.65 4.05
N GLU A 126 -4.45 13.38 4.42
CA GLU A 126 -4.37 12.25 3.49
C GLU A 126 -5.59 12.22 2.57
N LYS A 127 -6.79 12.42 3.13
CA LYS A 127 -8.03 12.58 2.34
C LYS A 127 -7.99 13.79 1.40
N ARG A 128 -7.41 14.93 1.84
CA ARG A 128 -7.24 16.14 1.01
C ARG A 128 -6.08 16.04 0.01
N GLY A 129 -5.07 15.24 0.34
CA GLY A 129 -3.84 15.02 -0.43
C GLY A 129 -4.01 14.00 -1.56
N LYS A 130 -5.00 13.11 -1.44
CA LYS A 130 -5.67 12.53 -2.59
C LYS A 130 -6.36 13.67 -3.35
N LYS A 131 -5.62 14.37 -4.22
CA LYS A 131 -6.27 15.17 -5.27
C LYS A 131 -7.18 14.19 -5.99
N GLU A 132 -8.48 14.45 -5.91
CA GLU A 132 -9.45 13.73 -6.70
C GLU A 132 -8.94 13.73 -8.14
N THR A 133 -8.78 12.56 -8.74
CA THR A 133 -8.33 12.50 -10.13
C THR A 133 -9.50 13.01 -10.96
N VAL A 134 -9.38 14.24 -11.45
CA VAL A 134 -10.39 14.92 -12.27
C VAL A 134 -9.99 14.79 -13.73
N THR A 135 -10.97 14.65 -14.61
CA THR A 135 -10.81 14.71 -16.06
C THR A 135 -10.09 16.00 -16.47
N THR A 136 -9.09 15.85 -17.34
CA THR A 136 -8.34 16.95 -17.95
C THR A 136 -8.40 16.82 -19.47
N PRO A 137 -7.96 17.83 -20.26
CA PRO A 137 -7.93 17.70 -21.71
C PRO A 137 -7.13 16.49 -22.25
N GLY A 138 -6.18 15.96 -21.47
CA GLY A 138 -5.34 14.82 -21.85
C GLY A 138 -5.89 13.44 -21.45
N PHE A 139 -6.76 13.36 -20.44
CA PHE A 139 -7.31 12.10 -19.93
C PHE A 139 -8.66 12.31 -19.25
N SER A 140 -9.54 11.30 -19.31
CA SER A 140 -10.82 11.29 -18.61
C SER A 140 -10.82 10.30 -17.47
N VAL A 141 -11.71 10.51 -16.49
CA VAL A 141 -11.83 9.64 -15.33
C VAL A 141 -13.23 9.06 -15.26
N ILE A 142 -13.31 7.76 -15.02
CA ILE A 142 -14.55 7.08 -14.61
C ILE A 142 -14.40 6.75 -13.13
N LYS A 143 -15.32 7.26 -12.31
CA LYS A 143 -15.37 7.04 -10.87
C LYS A 143 -16.32 5.89 -10.55
N PHE A 144 -15.93 5.07 -9.60
CA PHE A 144 -16.73 3.98 -9.07
C PHE A 144 -16.98 4.21 -7.57
N ASP A 145 -17.84 3.37 -6.98
CA ASP A 145 -18.03 3.37 -5.54
C ASP A 145 -16.71 3.09 -4.79
N ALA A 146 -16.57 3.69 -3.60
CA ALA A 146 -15.35 3.56 -2.81
C ALA A 146 -15.15 2.11 -2.30
N GLY A 147 -13.89 1.66 -2.27
CA GLY A 147 -13.52 0.33 -1.77
C GLY A 147 -13.40 -0.75 -2.83
N ILE A 148 -13.41 -0.37 -4.11
CA ILE A 148 -13.10 -1.28 -5.23
C ILE A 148 -11.59 -1.30 -5.43
N ASP A 149 -11.02 -2.50 -5.47
CA ASP A 149 -9.60 -2.71 -5.76
C ASP A 149 -9.35 -2.88 -7.27
N PRO A 150 -8.18 -2.46 -7.79
CA PRO A 150 -7.79 -2.72 -9.18
C PRO A 150 -7.78 -4.21 -9.49
N GLN A 151 -8.28 -4.60 -10.65
CA GLN A 151 -8.30 -6.01 -11.09
C GLN A 151 -7.51 -6.19 -12.39
N MET A 152 -6.56 -7.13 -12.37
CA MET A 152 -5.75 -7.45 -13.54
C MET A 152 -6.56 -8.25 -14.57
N MET A 153 -7.17 -7.55 -15.51
CA MET A 153 -7.91 -8.16 -16.62
C MET A 153 -7.11 -8.15 -17.92
N LYS A 154 -7.45 -9.04 -18.86
CA LYS A 154 -6.91 -9.02 -20.22
C LYS A 154 -7.65 -7.98 -21.06
N LEU A 155 -6.90 -7.10 -21.71
CA LEU A 155 -7.41 -6.16 -22.72
C LEU A 155 -6.85 -6.55 -24.08
N GLU A 156 -7.67 -6.41 -25.12
CA GLU A 156 -7.27 -6.74 -26.48
C GLU A 156 -6.19 -5.75 -26.97
N GLY A 157 -5.02 -6.27 -27.36
CA GLY A 157 -3.89 -5.47 -27.84
C GLY A 157 -3.22 -4.59 -26.77
N ALA A 158 -3.38 -4.94 -25.49
CA ALA A 158 -2.76 -4.21 -24.39
C ALA A 158 -2.32 -5.11 -23.22
N THR A 159 -1.14 -4.81 -22.70
CA THR A 159 -0.53 -5.46 -21.54
C THR A 159 -0.71 -4.61 -20.28
N GLY A 160 -1.23 -5.22 -19.21
CA GLY A 160 -1.31 -4.61 -17.88
C GLY A 160 0.01 -4.76 -17.11
N GLU A 161 0.39 -3.75 -16.33
CA GLU A 161 1.55 -3.77 -15.45
C GLU A 161 1.15 -3.26 -14.05
N LEU A 162 1.34 -4.09 -13.02
CA LEU A 162 1.09 -3.72 -11.63
C LEU A 162 2.21 -2.81 -11.11
N ARG A 163 1.83 -1.64 -10.59
CA ARG A 163 2.75 -0.67 -9.99
C ARG A 163 2.89 -0.87 -8.48
N ARG A 164 3.98 -0.33 -7.94
CA ARG A 164 4.29 -0.36 -6.50
C ARG A 164 3.23 0.34 -5.63
N ASP A 165 2.45 1.24 -6.20
CA ASP A 165 1.35 1.94 -5.52
C ASP A 165 0.03 1.17 -5.56
N GLY A 166 0.03 -0.05 -6.10
CA GLY A 166 -1.15 -0.91 -6.20
C GLY A 166 -2.00 -0.67 -7.45
N SER A 167 -1.73 0.37 -8.23
CA SER A 167 -2.46 0.63 -9.48
C SER A 167 -1.99 -0.26 -10.62
N ILE A 168 -2.88 -0.52 -11.59
CA ILE A 168 -2.56 -1.29 -12.79
C ILE A 168 -2.54 -0.35 -13.99
N VAL A 169 -1.44 -0.32 -14.73
CA VAL A 169 -1.29 0.51 -15.93
C VAL A 169 -1.36 -0.36 -17.16
N TYR A 170 -2.28 -0.06 -18.06
CA TYR A 170 -2.45 -0.77 -19.33
C TYR A 170 -1.74 -0.03 -20.45
N ARG A 171 -0.80 -0.71 -21.11
CA ARG A 171 -0.04 -0.19 -22.25
C ARG A 171 -0.36 -0.96 -23.51
N GLN A 172 -0.46 -0.24 -24.62
CA GLN A 172 -0.68 -0.82 -25.93
C GLN A 172 0.55 -1.63 -26.38
N ASP A 173 0.34 -2.81 -26.93
CA ASP A 173 1.43 -3.75 -27.25
C ASP A 173 2.31 -3.29 -28.43
N ASP A 174 1.75 -2.49 -29.34
CA ASP A 174 2.42 -2.01 -30.56
C ASP A 174 3.46 -0.91 -30.30
N ASN A 175 3.16 0.02 -29.38
CA ASN A 175 3.89 1.27 -29.21
C ASN A 175 4.19 1.61 -27.74
N GLY A 176 3.75 0.78 -26.79
CA GLY A 176 3.98 0.95 -25.35
C GLY A 176 3.24 2.12 -24.70
N ARG A 177 2.34 2.81 -25.42
CA ARG A 177 1.59 3.96 -24.89
C ARG A 177 0.56 3.53 -23.88
N THR A 178 0.34 4.35 -22.85
CA THR A 178 -0.64 4.06 -21.81
C THR A 178 -2.05 4.32 -22.31
N ILE A 179 -2.90 3.30 -22.33
CA ILE A 179 -4.32 3.41 -22.70
C ILE A 179 -5.13 3.87 -21.48
N CYS A 180 -4.92 3.22 -20.35
CA CYS A 180 -5.61 3.56 -19.12
C CYS A 180 -4.80 3.13 -17.89
N ARG A 181 -5.23 3.62 -16.73
CA ARG A 181 -4.72 3.24 -15.43
C ARG A 181 -5.89 2.96 -14.50
N ASP A 182 -5.93 1.77 -13.93
CA ASP A 182 -6.91 1.37 -12.93
C ASP A 182 -6.35 1.65 -11.52
N ASN A 183 -7.01 2.56 -10.81
CA ASN A 183 -6.70 2.87 -9.41
C ASN A 183 -7.69 2.19 -8.45
N GLY A 184 -8.63 1.39 -8.96
CA GLY A 184 -9.65 0.70 -8.18
C GLY A 184 -10.91 1.56 -8.09
N ASP A 185 -10.90 2.57 -7.21
CA ASP A 185 -11.99 3.53 -7.04
C ASP A 185 -12.22 4.44 -8.26
N ASN A 186 -11.23 4.53 -9.16
CA ASN A 186 -11.36 5.22 -10.43
C ASN A 186 -10.49 4.59 -11.51
N ILE A 187 -10.94 4.70 -12.77
CA ILE A 187 -10.13 4.40 -13.94
C ILE A 187 -9.82 5.72 -14.65
N VAL A 188 -8.54 5.93 -14.94
CA VAL A 188 -8.05 7.05 -15.75
C VAL A 188 -7.86 6.55 -17.18
N LEU A 189 -8.58 7.14 -18.13
CA LEU A 189 -8.51 6.86 -19.56
C LEU A 189 -7.67 7.93 -20.26
N ASN A 190 -6.59 7.53 -20.91
CA ASN A 190 -5.87 8.45 -21.79
C ASN A 190 -6.58 8.58 -23.12
N ARG A 191 -6.38 9.70 -23.80
CA ARG A 191 -6.91 9.95 -25.14
C ARG A 191 -6.46 8.89 -26.15
N ASP A 192 -7.38 8.43 -26.99
CA ASP A 192 -7.05 7.45 -28.02
C ASP A 192 -6.04 8.04 -29.02
N PRO A 193 -4.93 7.35 -29.32
CA PRO A 193 -3.85 7.95 -30.13
C PRO A 193 -4.22 8.19 -31.60
N GLN A 194 -5.17 7.43 -32.14
CA GLN A 194 -5.53 7.49 -33.56
C GLN A 194 -6.62 8.54 -33.82
N SER A 195 -7.63 8.57 -32.96
CA SER A 195 -8.76 9.49 -33.10
C SER A 195 -8.61 10.78 -32.31
N GLY A 196 -7.75 10.77 -31.27
CA GLY A 196 -7.72 11.85 -30.31
C GLY A 196 -9.00 11.93 -29.47
N VAL A 197 -9.90 10.94 -29.48
CA VAL A 197 -11.21 11.02 -28.81
C VAL A 197 -11.21 10.18 -27.53
N LEU A 198 -11.60 10.78 -26.40
CA LEU A 198 -11.67 10.10 -25.10
C LEU A 198 -12.70 8.96 -25.09
N GLY A 199 -13.81 9.12 -25.82
CA GLY A 199 -14.84 8.10 -25.99
C GLY A 199 -14.35 6.78 -26.61
N ARG A 200 -13.33 6.80 -27.49
CA ARG A 200 -12.77 5.56 -28.06
C ARG A 200 -11.93 4.79 -27.06
N SER A 201 -11.28 5.47 -26.13
CA SER A 201 -10.54 4.81 -25.05
C SER A 201 -11.49 4.09 -24.10
N ALA A 202 -12.68 4.63 -23.85
CA ALA A 202 -13.71 3.98 -23.04
C ALA A 202 -14.12 2.62 -23.62
N LEU A 203 -14.21 2.48 -24.95
CA LEU A 203 -14.52 1.22 -25.64
C LEU A 203 -13.46 0.14 -25.38
N LYS A 204 -12.18 0.51 -25.43
CA LYS A 204 -11.07 -0.42 -25.15
C LYS A 204 -11.03 -0.88 -23.70
N THR A 205 -11.58 -0.08 -22.78
CA THR A 205 -11.63 -0.38 -21.34
C THR A 205 -12.92 -1.02 -20.87
N VAL A 206 -13.83 -1.38 -21.77
CA VAL A 206 -15.11 -2.06 -21.46
C VAL A 206 -14.93 -3.25 -20.51
N PRO A 207 -13.94 -4.14 -20.68
CA PRO A 207 -13.71 -5.23 -19.73
C PRO A 207 -13.43 -4.72 -18.31
N LEU A 208 -12.65 -3.63 -18.16
CA LEU A 208 -12.35 -3.06 -16.85
C LEU A 208 -13.57 -2.44 -16.18
N ILE A 209 -14.44 -1.78 -16.95
CA ILE A 209 -15.63 -1.09 -16.44
C ILE A 209 -16.67 -2.10 -15.95
N PHE A 210 -16.91 -3.18 -16.71
CA PHE A 210 -18.00 -4.12 -16.46
C PHE A 210 -17.59 -5.46 -15.86
N GLY A 211 -16.28 -5.78 -15.85
CA GLY A 211 -15.76 -6.99 -15.22
C GLY A 211 -15.71 -6.92 -13.70
N ARG A 212 -15.90 -5.73 -13.12
CA ARG A 212 -15.91 -5.49 -11.66
C ARG A 212 -17.31 -5.66 -11.05
N GLU A 213 -17.35 -6.04 -9.78
CA GLU A 213 -18.57 -6.12 -8.97
C GLU A 213 -19.03 -4.73 -8.49
N CYS A 214 -19.36 -3.85 -9.43
CA CYS A 214 -19.82 -2.49 -9.13
C CYS A 214 -21.03 -2.11 -9.96
N GLU A 215 -22.15 -1.83 -9.31
CA GLU A 215 -23.39 -1.47 -9.99
C GLU A 215 -23.44 0.01 -10.42
N ARG A 216 -22.76 0.90 -9.68
CA ARG A 216 -22.86 2.36 -9.85
C ARG A 216 -21.53 3.00 -10.17
N PHE A 217 -21.54 3.87 -11.16
CA PHE A 217 -20.36 4.62 -11.57
C PHE A 217 -20.74 5.87 -12.35
N GLU A 218 -19.78 6.76 -12.54
CA GLU A 218 -20.00 8.00 -13.28
C GLU A 218 -18.76 8.48 -14.03
N PRO A 219 -18.93 9.07 -15.22
CA PRO A 219 -17.84 9.77 -15.89
C PRO A 219 -17.64 11.15 -15.27
N ASP A 220 -16.40 11.49 -14.97
CA ASP A 220 -15.99 12.80 -14.49
C ASP A 220 -15.78 13.78 -15.67
N GLY A 221 -16.12 15.05 -15.48
CA GLY A 221 -15.99 16.09 -16.50
C GLY A 221 -17.16 16.17 -17.50
N ASN A 222 -17.08 17.13 -18.43
CA ASN A 222 -18.20 17.50 -19.32
C ASN A 222 -17.91 17.25 -20.81
N ASP A 223 -16.95 16.38 -21.14
CA ASP A 223 -16.62 16.09 -22.55
C ASP A 223 -17.79 15.36 -23.24
N PRO A 224 -18.49 15.99 -24.20
CA PRO A 224 -19.66 15.37 -24.83
C PRO A 224 -19.35 14.08 -25.58
N ALA A 225 -18.11 13.93 -26.08
CA ALA A 225 -17.70 12.71 -26.79
C ALA A 225 -17.57 11.53 -25.81
N LEU A 226 -16.95 11.78 -24.64
CA LEU A 226 -16.89 10.80 -23.56
C LEU A 226 -18.29 10.44 -23.06
N LEU A 227 -19.11 11.43 -22.70
CA LEU A 227 -20.45 11.19 -22.13
C LEU A 227 -21.32 10.37 -23.09
N ARG A 228 -21.27 10.69 -24.40
CA ARG A 228 -22.00 9.94 -25.43
C ARG A 228 -21.51 8.50 -25.54
N SER A 229 -20.20 8.29 -25.73
CA SER A 229 -19.66 6.92 -25.86
C SER A 229 -19.89 6.10 -24.60
N PHE A 230 -19.75 6.73 -23.42
CA PHE A 230 -20.03 6.09 -22.15
C PHE A 230 -21.50 5.65 -22.03
N GLY A 231 -22.45 6.54 -22.32
CA GLY A 231 -23.87 6.20 -22.33
C GLY A 231 -24.23 5.08 -23.31
N GLU A 232 -23.65 5.11 -24.52
CA GLU A 232 -23.86 4.05 -25.54
C GLU A 232 -23.32 2.69 -25.09
N ILE A 233 -22.12 2.65 -24.50
CA ILE A 233 -21.49 1.44 -23.99
C ILE A 233 -22.33 0.81 -22.85
N VAL A 234 -22.81 1.63 -21.90
CA VAL A 234 -23.65 1.15 -20.79
C VAL A 234 -25.01 0.67 -21.30
N ALA A 235 -25.63 1.39 -22.25
CA ALA A 235 -26.89 0.98 -22.87
C ALA A 235 -26.75 -0.39 -23.55
N TRP A 236 -25.65 -0.61 -24.27
CA TRP A 236 -25.37 -1.88 -24.93
C TRP A 236 -25.11 -3.01 -23.93
N HIS A 237 -24.32 -2.75 -22.88
CA HIS A 237 -24.04 -3.73 -21.83
C HIS A 237 -25.32 -4.18 -21.11
N ASN A 238 -26.13 -3.24 -20.62
CA ASN A 238 -27.38 -3.56 -19.90
C ASN A 238 -28.38 -4.33 -20.76
N ARG A 239 -28.34 -4.14 -22.09
CA ARG A 239 -29.15 -4.93 -23.03
C ARG A 239 -28.62 -6.36 -23.18
N LYS A 240 -27.30 -6.53 -23.24
CA LYS A 240 -26.65 -7.82 -23.42
C LYS A 240 -26.72 -8.68 -22.15
N ASP A 241 -26.61 -8.05 -20.99
CA ASP A 241 -26.72 -8.69 -19.68
C ASP A 241 -27.80 -8.00 -18.82
N PRO A 242 -29.08 -8.38 -19.01
CA PRO A 242 -30.18 -7.81 -18.25
C PRO A 242 -30.22 -8.27 -16.78
N GLN A 243 -29.41 -9.26 -16.38
CA GLN A 243 -29.33 -9.72 -14.99
C GLN A 243 -28.41 -8.83 -14.14
N HIS A 244 -27.39 -8.22 -14.75
CA HIS A 244 -26.43 -7.34 -14.06
C HIS A 244 -26.47 -5.91 -14.61
N ILE A 245 -27.58 -5.22 -14.34
CA ILE A 245 -27.79 -3.84 -14.80
C ILE A 245 -26.79 -2.90 -14.13
N ARG A 246 -26.16 -2.04 -14.94
CA ARG A 246 -25.25 -1.00 -14.50
C ARG A 246 -25.91 0.37 -14.56
N ILE A 247 -25.63 1.19 -13.56
CA ILE A 247 -26.30 2.47 -13.32
C ILE A 247 -25.29 3.61 -13.45
N ILE A 248 -25.61 4.59 -14.29
CA ILE A 248 -24.87 5.85 -14.36
C ILE A 248 -25.44 6.78 -13.29
N SER A 249 -24.66 7.08 -12.26
CA SER A 249 -25.11 7.89 -11.12
C SER A 249 -25.45 9.34 -11.52
N ARG A 250 -24.79 9.82 -12.58
CA ARG A 250 -24.88 11.21 -13.05
C ARG A 250 -25.95 11.36 -14.13
N LYS A 251 -26.94 12.23 -13.89
CA LYS A 251 -28.15 12.36 -14.73
C LYS A 251 -27.88 12.74 -16.18
N ASP A 252 -27.09 13.77 -16.42
CA ASP A 252 -26.75 14.23 -17.78
C ASP A 252 -25.95 13.19 -18.59
N ALA A 253 -25.15 12.36 -17.93
CA ALA A 253 -24.52 11.19 -18.55
C ALA A 253 -25.53 10.06 -18.81
N ASP A 254 -26.50 9.83 -17.91
CA ASP A 254 -27.58 8.85 -18.10
C ASP A 254 -28.52 9.23 -19.25
N ASP A 255 -28.74 10.52 -19.52
CA ASP A 255 -29.54 10.99 -20.65
C ASP A 255 -28.99 10.47 -21.99
N TYR A 256 -27.65 10.38 -22.14
CA TYR A 256 -27.03 9.78 -23.33
C TYR A 256 -27.32 8.27 -23.44
N ARG A 257 -27.35 7.55 -22.31
CA ARG A 257 -27.73 6.13 -22.27
C ARG A 257 -29.19 5.96 -22.66
N GLN A 258 -30.11 6.75 -22.10
CA GLN A 258 -31.53 6.69 -22.43
C GLN A 258 -31.77 7.00 -23.92
N ALA A 259 -31.12 8.03 -24.45
CA ALA A 259 -31.19 8.38 -25.86
C ALA A 259 -30.65 7.26 -26.77
N ALA A 260 -29.62 6.52 -26.34
CA ALA A 260 -29.11 5.35 -27.07
C ALA A 260 -30.14 4.20 -27.08
N VAL A 261 -30.79 3.92 -25.95
CA VAL A 261 -31.86 2.91 -25.87
C VAL A 261 -33.03 3.26 -26.81
N SER A 262 -33.53 4.50 -26.76
CA SER A 262 -34.64 4.94 -27.60
C SER A 262 -34.32 4.94 -29.10
N ARG A 263 -33.10 5.32 -29.49
CA ARG A 263 -32.64 5.24 -30.90
C ARG A 263 -32.72 3.82 -31.43
N HIS A 264 -32.32 2.84 -30.61
CA HIS A 264 -32.36 1.44 -31.01
C HIS A 264 -33.78 0.87 -31.09
N GLN A 265 -34.66 1.19 -30.14
CA GLN A 265 -36.07 0.76 -30.20
C GLN A 265 -36.74 1.22 -31.50
N LYS A 266 -36.55 2.48 -31.88
CA LYS A 266 -37.08 3.05 -33.14
C LYS A 266 -36.51 2.38 -34.41
N TRP A 267 -35.32 1.80 -34.33
CA TRP A 267 -34.70 1.10 -35.46
C TRP A 267 -35.26 -0.32 -35.61
N VAL A 268 -35.52 -1.00 -34.49
CA VAL A 268 -36.16 -2.33 -34.45
C VAL A 268 -37.62 -2.24 -34.91
N GLU A 269 -38.35 -1.19 -34.56
CA GLU A 269 -39.74 -0.98 -35.01
C GLU A 269 -39.88 -0.66 -36.50
N LYS A 270 -38.78 -0.26 -37.15
CA LYS A 270 -38.72 0.09 -38.58
C LYS A 270 -38.14 -1.01 -39.48
N SER A 271 -37.60 -2.08 -38.90
CA SER A 271 -36.98 -3.21 -39.62
C SER A 271 -37.93 -4.39 -39.63
#